data_AF-A0A4Y4CVS2-F1
#
_entry.id   AF-A0A4Y4CVS2-F1
#
_cell.length_a   1.000
_cell.length_b   1.000
_cell.length_c   1.000
_cell.angle_alpha   90.00
_cell.angle_beta   90.00
_cell.angle_gamma   90.00
#
_symmetry.space_group_name_H-M   'P 1'
#
loop_
_entity.id
_entity.type
_entity.pdbx_description
1 polymer ?
#
loop_
_entity_poly.entity_id
_entity_poly.type
_entity_poly.pdbx_seq_one_letter_code
_entity_poly.pdbx_strand_id
1 'polypeptide(L)'
;MPKESTRPGPAGPGRQAVELAGLRRRLASMLYECLLLLGVLALTFMVPLLILGAGTNYTPPGGVLWLHVFLVLGAYFLWYWRRGGQTLAMQTWKLRIVTADGNPVSLQQGWLRYALAWPSVLCGGVGLLWALVDRDRQFLHDRLAGTRIILLPGLPKA
;
A
#
# COMPACT_ATOMS: atom_id res chain seq x y z
N MET A 1 -4.40 -61.19 4.64
CA MET A 1 -4.08 -60.00 3.82
C MET A 1 -4.52 -58.76 4.60
N PRO A 2 -3.59 -57.96 5.14
CA PRO A 2 -3.94 -56.74 5.88
C PRO A 2 -4.33 -55.63 4.90
N LYS A 3 -5.46 -54.97 5.16
CA LYS A 3 -5.97 -53.83 4.38
C LYS A 3 -4.99 -52.65 4.50
N GLU A 4 -4.39 -52.23 3.39
CA GLU A 4 -3.59 -51.01 3.31
C GLU A 4 -4.43 -49.78 3.69
N SER A 5 -4.06 -49.19 4.83
CA SER A 5 -4.49 -47.87 5.25
C SER A 5 -3.87 -46.85 4.29
N THR A 6 -4.66 -46.42 3.29
CA THR A 6 -4.31 -45.26 2.46
C THR A 6 -4.45 -44.01 3.33
N ARG A 7 -3.38 -43.61 4.00
CA ARG A 7 -3.30 -42.29 4.64
C ARG A 7 -3.25 -41.25 3.52
N PRO A 8 -4.12 -40.23 3.51
CA PRO A 8 -3.95 -39.10 2.61
C PRO A 8 -2.61 -38.43 2.96
N GLY A 9 -1.70 -38.39 1.99
CA GLY A 9 -0.43 -37.67 2.12
C GLY A 9 -0.67 -36.20 2.48
N PRO A 10 0.29 -35.54 3.15
CA PRO A 10 0.14 -34.15 3.52
C PRO A 10 -0.13 -33.34 2.26
N ALA A 11 -1.29 -32.69 2.20
CA ALA A 11 -1.62 -31.73 1.18
C ALA A 11 -0.44 -30.76 1.07
N GLY A 12 0.20 -30.70 -0.10
CA GLY A 12 1.24 -29.71 -0.36
C GLY A 12 0.73 -28.31 -0.03
N PRO A 13 1.61 -27.32 0.20
CA PRO A 13 1.23 -25.93 0.43
C PRO A 13 0.68 -25.30 -0.87
N GLY A 14 -0.38 -25.89 -1.40
CA GLY A 14 -1.01 -25.59 -2.65
C GLY A 14 -2.05 -24.51 -2.40
N ARG A 15 -1.68 -23.28 -2.76
CA ARG A 15 -2.60 -22.15 -2.93
C ARG A 15 -3.56 -22.00 -1.76
N GLN A 16 -3.09 -21.41 -0.65
CA GLN A 16 -4.01 -20.55 0.09
C GLN A 16 -4.64 -19.65 -0.96
N ALA A 17 -5.93 -19.88 -1.23
CA ALA A 17 -6.77 -18.97 -1.93
C ALA A 17 -6.72 -17.69 -1.08
N VAL A 18 -5.70 -16.89 -1.36
CA VAL A 18 -5.62 -15.50 -0.96
C VAL A 18 -6.91 -14.95 -1.51
N GLU A 19 -7.91 -14.81 -0.64
CA GLU A 19 -9.17 -14.18 -0.96
C GLU A 19 -8.78 -12.77 -1.42
N LEU A 20 -8.64 -12.59 -2.74
CA LEU A 20 -8.17 -11.36 -3.33
C LEU A 20 -9.13 -10.29 -2.85
N ALA A 21 -8.66 -9.48 -1.91
CA ALA A 21 -9.52 -8.56 -1.19
C ALA A 21 -10.41 -7.81 -2.19
N GLY A 22 -11.73 -7.91 -2.02
CA GLY A 22 -12.67 -7.43 -3.02
C GLY A 22 -12.37 -5.98 -3.42
N LEU A 23 -12.48 -5.68 -4.71
CA LEU A 23 -12.14 -4.38 -5.31
C LEU A 23 -12.72 -3.20 -4.54
N ARG A 24 -13.97 -3.32 -4.08
CA ARG A 24 -14.67 -2.29 -3.28
C ARG A 24 -13.90 -1.93 -2.00
N ARG A 25 -13.35 -2.90 -1.28
CA ARG A 25 -12.58 -2.65 -0.05
C ARG A 25 -11.25 -1.99 -0.35
N ARG A 26 -10.61 -2.34 -1.48
CA ARG A 26 -9.37 -1.70 -1.94
C ARG A 26 -9.62 -0.23 -2.31
N LEU A 27 -10.69 0.04 -3.08
CA LEU A 27 -11.07 1.41 -3.45
C LEU A 27 -11.47 2.25 -2.23
N ALA A 28 -12.26 1.68 -1.31
CA ALA A 28 -12.63 2.36 -0.07
C ALA A 28 -11.41 2.64 0.82
N SER A 29 -10.47 1.70 0.89
CA SER A 29 -9.18 1.90 1.58
C SER A 29 -8.35 2.99 0.92
N MET A 30 -8.30 3.04 -0.42
CA MET A 30 -7.61 4.12 -1.14
C MET A 30 -8.24 5.48 -0.91
N LEU A 31 -9.57 5.58 -0.96
CA LEU A 31 -10.27 6.83 -0.66
C LEU A 31 -10.00 7.29 0.78
N TYR A 32 -10.01 6.35 1.74
CA TYR A 32 -9.63 6.63 3.12
C TYR A 32 -8.19 7.13 3.19
N GLU A 33 -7.26 6.45 2.52
CA GLU A 33 -5.85 6.86 2.47
C GLU A 33 -5.70 8.29 1.93
N CYS A 34 -6.43 8.67 0.87
CA CYS A 34 -6.44 10.04 0.36
C CYS A 34 -6.86 11.07 1.41
N LEU A 35 -7.89 10.76 2.21
CA LEU A 35 -8.34 11.64 3.30
C LEU A 35 -7.30 11.76 4.41
N LEU A 36 -6.66 10.66 4.80
CA LEU A 36 -5.57 10.68 5.78
C LEU A 36 -4.38 11.50 5.28
N LEU A 37 -3.98 11.29 4.03
CA LEU A 37 -2.87 12.03 3.43
C LEU A 37 -3.16 13.51 3.31
N LEU A 38 -4.42 13.91 3.07
CA LEU A 38 -4.80 15.32 3.11
C LEU A 38 -4.52 15.93 4.49
N GLY A 39 -4.86 15.22 5.57
CA GLY A 39 -4.55 15.65 6.94
C GLY A 39 -3.06 15.67 7.25
N VAL A 40 -2.32 14.63 6.84
CA VAL A 40 -0.86 14.55 7.00
C VAL A 40 -0.18 15.70 6.26
N LEU A 41 -0.55 15.95 5.01
CA LEU A 41 0.01 17.05 4.21
C LEU A 41 -0.40 18.41 4.78
N ALA A 42 -1.66 18.61 5.19
CA ALA A 42 -2.06 19.86 5.83
C ALA A 42 -1.16 20.19 7.03
N LEU A 43 -0.88 19.20 7.89
CA LEU A 43 0.01 19.42 9.04
C LEU A 43 1.49 19.60 8.64
N THR A 44 2.02 18.71 7.82
CA THR A 44 3.47 18.61 7.54
C THR A 44 3.95 19.53 6.40
N PHE A 45 3.02 20.06 5.60
CA PHE A 45 3.30 21.02 4.53
C PHE A 45 2.87 22.43 4.94
N MET A 46 1.62 22.61 5.38
CA MET A 46 1.09 23.97 5.57
C MET A 46 1.65 24.63 6.83
N VAL A 47 1.80 23.91 7.94
CA VAL A 47 2.34 24.51 9.19
C VAL A 47 3.78 24.99 9.01
N PRO A 48 4.74 24.19 8.49
CA PRO A 48 6.10 24.69 8.26
C PRO A 48 6.17 25.85 7.27
N LEU A 49 5.32 25.82 6.22
CA LEU A 49 5.27 26.90 5.24
C LEU A 49 4.77 28.20 5.86
N LEU A 50 3.73 28.15 6.69
CA LEU A 50 3.22 29.32 7.41
C LEU A 50 4.23 29.86 8.42
N ILE A 51 4.95 29.00 9.14
CA ILE A 51 6.00 29.42 10.08
C ILE A 51 7.13 30.15 9.35
N LEU A 52 7.59 29.60 8.20
CA LEU A 52 8.62 30.26 7.39
C LEU A 52 8.11 31.57 6.78
N GLY A 53 6.91 31.57 6.20
CA GLY A 53 6.33 32.76 5.58
C GLY A 53 6.10 33.88 6.60
N ALA A 54 5.48 33.59 7.73
CA ALA A 54 5.17 34.58 8.76
C ALA A 54 6.41 34.99 9.58
N GLY A 55 7.32 34.05 9.85
CA GLY A 55 8.49 34.28 10.70
C GLY A 55 9.68 34.90 9.98
N THR A 56 9.87 34.61 8.69
CA THR A 56 11.08 35.02 7.95
C THR A 56 10.80 35.67 6.59
N ASN A 57 9.53 35.81 6.17
CA ASN A 57 9.13 36.26 4.82
C ASN A 57 9.75 35.43 3.69
N TYR A 58 10.20 34.21 3.99
CA TYR A 58 10.81 33.33 3.01
C TYR A 58 9.77 32.37 2.43
N THR A 59 9.67 32.33 1.10
CA THR A 59 8.85 31.35 0.38
C THR A 59 9.77 30.39 -0.38
N PRO A 60 9.81 29.10 -0.01
CA PRO A 60 10.63 28.13 -0.71
C PRO A 60 10.24 28.01 -2.20
N PRO A 61 11.21 27.80 -3.11
CA PRO A 61 10.91 27.54 -4.51
C PRO A 61 10.01 26.31 -4.69
N GLY A 62 9.18 26.32 -5.72
CA GLY A 62 8.23 25.23 -5.99
C GLY A 62 8.86 23.84 -6.08
N GLY A 63 10.08 23.73 -6.64
CA GLY A 63 10.81 22.45 -6.68
C GLY A 63 11.16 21.89 -5.30
N VAL A 64 11.49 22.77 -4.33
CA VAL A 64 11.75 22.37 -2.94
C VAL A 64 10.48 21.89 -2.27
N LEU A 65 9.35 22.57 -2.52
CA LEU A 65 8.04 22.17 -2.01
C LEU A 65 7.62 20.79 -2.55
N TRP A 66 7.81 20.53 -3.84
CA TRP A 66 7.56 19.23 -4.45
C TRP A 66 8.44 18.12 -3.86
N LEU A 67 9.74 18.39 -3.69
CA LEU A 67 10.65 17.45 -3.04
C LEU A 67 10.23 17.16 -1.59
N HIS A 68 9.81 18.17 -0.85
CA HIS A 68 9.31 18.01 0.52
C HIS A 68 8.07 17.11 0.57
N VAL A 69 7.07 17.36 -0.28
CA VAL A 69 5.88 16.50 -0.39
C VAL A 69 6.26 15.06 -0.74
N PHE A 70 7.16 14.87 -1.71
CA PHE A 70 7.66 13.56 -2.09
C PHE A 70 8.33 12.83 -0.92
N LEU A 71 9.14 13.52 -0.12
CA LEU A 71 9.82 12.92 1.02
C LEU A 71 8.87 12.61 2.18
N VAL A 72 7.93 13.50 2.48
CA VAL A 72 6.92 13.29 3.53
C VAL A 72 6.05 12.07 3.22
N LEU A 73 5.52 12.00 1.99
CA LEU A 73 4.69 10.86 1.57
C LEU A 73 5.51 9.57 1.52
N GLY A 74 6.76 9.64 1.04
CA GLY A 74 7.67 8.50 1.02
C GLY A 74 7.93 7.98 2.43
N ALA A 75 8.30 8.87 3.36
CA ALA A 75 8.53 8.53 4.76
C ALA A 75 7.28 7.91 5.40
N TYR A 76 6.10 8.49 5.17
CA TYR A 76 4.82 7.94 5.62
C TYR A 76 4.66 6.49 5.12
N PHE A 77 4.63 6.27 3.81
CA PHE A 77 4.34 4.95 3.24
C PHE A 77 5.40 3.91 3.60
N LEU A 78 6.70 4.24 3.45
CA LEU A 78 7.79 3.33 3.76
C LEU A 78 7.78 2.91 5.22
N TRP A 79 7.47 3.83 6.15
CA TRP A 79 7.39 3.50 7.56
C TRP A 79 6.27 2.49 7.85
N TYR A 80 5.05 2.73 7.35
CA TYR A 80 3.92 1.83 7.55
C TYR A 80 4.16 0.46 6.89
N TRP A 81 4.70 0.45 5.66
CA TRP A 81 4.98 -0.79 4.93
C TRP A 81 6.06 -1.63 5.60
N ARG A 82 7.11 -0.99 6.16
CA ARG A 82 8.18 -1.69 6.87
C ARG A 82 7.73 -2.24 8.22
N ARG A 83 6.91 -1.49 8.96
CA ARG A 83 6.56 -1.83 10.35
C ARG A 83 5.47 -2.90 10.43
N GLY A 84 4.52 -2.91 9.49
CA GLY A 84 3.41 -3.88 9.51
C GLY A 84 2.94 -4.35 8.14
N GLY A 85 3.41 -3.74 7.04
CA GLY A 85 2.85 -3.97 5.71
C GLY A 85 1.42 -3.40 5.57
N GLN A 86 1.02 -2.49 6.46
CA GLN A 86 -0.32 -1.91 6.51
C GLN A 86 -0.22 -0.43 6.86
N THR A 87 -0.86 0.42 6.08
CA THR A 87 -1.18 1.79 6.48
C THR A 87 -2.39 1.81 7.40
N LEU A 88 -2.68 2.96 8.02
CA LEU A 88 -3.88 3.11 8.86
C LEU A 88 -5.16 2.79 8.06
N ALA A 89 -5.28 3.29 6.83
CA ALA A 89 -6.42 2.96 5.97
C ALA A 89 -6.45 1.47 5.58
N MET A 90 -5.31 0.77 5.51
CA MET A 90 -5.33 -0.67 5.24
C MET A 90 -5.77 -1.46 6.47
N GLN A 91 -5.38 -1.03 7.67
CA GLN A 91 -5.80 -1.65 8.93
C GLN A 91 -7.31 -1.63 9.11
N THR A 92 -7.98 -0.52 8.79
CA THR A 92 -9.45 -0.40 8.90
C THR A 92 -10.19 -1.44 8.05
N TRP A 93 -9.62 -1.80 6.90
CA TRP A 93 -10.21 -2.76 5.97
C TRP A 93 -9.58 -4.16 6.04
N LYS A 94 -8.73 -4.43 7.05
CA LYS A 94 -7.98 -5.68 7.24
C LYS A 94 -7.14 -6.07 6.03
N LEU A 95 -6.63 -5.09 5.30
CA LEU A 95 -5.78 -5.29 4.13
C LEU A 95 -4.32 -5.33 4.56
N ARG A 96 -3.52 -6.24 4.00
CA ARG A 96 -2.08 -6.29 4.23
C ARG A 96 -1.32 -6.44 2.93
N ILE A 97 -0.23 -5.70 2.81
CA ILE A 97 0.72 -5.86 1.74
C ILE A 97 1.72 -6.94 2.14
N VAL A 98 1.92 -7.89 1.25
CA VAL A 98 2.97 -8.91 1.33
C VAL A 98 3.66 -9.01 -0.02
N THR A 99 4.85 -9.59 -0.05
CA THR A 99 5.52 -9.97 -1.30
C THR A 99 4.76 -11.10 -2.02
N ALA A 100 5.13 -11.38 -3.27
CA ALA A 100 4.62 -12.53 -4.02
C ALA A 100 4.76 -13.85 -3.23
N ASP A 101 5.86 -13.99 -2.47
CA ASP A 101 6.15 -15.16 -1.63
C ASP A 101 5.46 -15.12 -0.25
N GLY A 102 4.74 -14.04 0.08
CA GLY A 102 4.06 -13.89 1.37
C GLY A 102 4.91 -13.29 2.51
N ASN A 103 6.18 -13.00 2.24
CA ASN A 103 7.10 -12.35 3.18
C ASN A 103 6.78 -10.85 3.36
N PRO A 104 7.24 -10.22 4.47
CA PRO A 104 7.16 -8.77 4.65
C PRO A 104 7.90 -8.01 3.54
N VAL A 105 7.42 -6.80 3.23
CA VAL A 105 7.98 -5.95 2.17
C VAL A 105 9.35 -5.44 2.58
N SER A 106 10.37 -5.67 1.74
CA SER A 106 11.71 -5.13 1.95
C SER A 106 11.78 -3.63 1.66
N LEU A 107 12.82 -2.94 2.15
CA LEU A 107 13.00 -1.50 1.92
C LEU A 107 13.12 -1.17 0.43
N GLN A 108 13.83 -2.01 -0.33
CA GLN A 108 14.00 -1.85 -1.77
C GLN A 108 12.66 -1.98 -2.51
N GLN A 109 11.85 -2.98 -2.16
CA GLN A 109 10.52 -3.16 -2.74
C GLN A 109 9.58 -2.02 -2.36
N GLY A 110 9.67 -1.51 -1.13
CA GLY A 110 8.90 -0.34 -0.69
C GLY A 110 9.23 0.90 -1.52
N TRP A 111 10.51 1.19 -1.74
CA TRP A 111 10.92 2.32 -2.59
C TRP A 111 10.52 2.12 -4.05
N LEU A 112 10.68 0.92 -4.60
CA LEU A 112 10.27 0.61 -5.97
C LEU A 112 8.76 0.82 -6.12
N ARG A 113 7.96 0.29 -5.20
CA ARG A 113 6.52 0.48 -5.19
C ARG A 113 6.14 1.95 -5.10
N TYR A 114 6.80 2.70 -4.20
CA TYR A 114 6.56 4.12 -4.03
C TYR A 114 6.87 4.90 -5.32
N ALA A 115 8.05 4.70 -5.90
CA ALA A 115 8.47 5.35 -7.15
C ALA A 115 7.52 5.02 -8.31
N LEU A 116 7.07 3.77 -8.43
CA LEU A 116 6.13 3.34 -9.47
C LEU A 116 4.70 3.88 -9.26
N ALA A 117 4.34 4.26 -8.03
CA ALA A 117 3.06 4.90 -7.75
C ALA A 117 2.99 6.33 -8.31
N TRP A 118 4.11 7.05 -8.37
CA TRP A 118 4.14 8.45 -8.83
C TRP A 118 3.72 8.63 -10.30
N PRO A 119 4.26 7.89 -11.29
CA PRO A 119 3.76 7.94 -12.66
C PRO A 119 2.26 7.62 -12.76
N SER A 120 1.77 6.69 -11.93
CA SER A 120 0.35 6.35 -11.88
C SER A 120 -0.52 7.51 -11.41
N VAL A 121 -0.04 8.28 -10.42
CA VAL A 121 -0.74 9.45 -9.86
C VAL A 121 -0.61 10.66 -10.79
N LEU A 122 0.59 10.95 -11.28
CA LEU A 122 0.89 12.09 -12.15
C LEU A 122 0.17 12.00 -13.50
N CYS A 123 0.01 10.80 -14.05
CA CYS A 123 -0.79 10.58 -15.26
C CYS A 123 -2.31 10.55 -14.98
N GLY A 124 -2.81 11.27 -13.97
CA GLY A 124 -4.25 11.39 -13.68
C GLY A 124 -4.90 10.12 -13.13
N GLY A 125 -4.14 9.27 -12.43
CA GLY A 125 -4.67 8.02 -11.88
C GLY A 125 -4.76 6.88 -12.90
N VAL A 126 -4.02 6.91 -14.01
CA VAL A 126 -4.02 5.83 -15.01
C VAL A 126 -3.67 4.46 -14.40
N GLY A 127 -2.82 4.38 -13.38
CA GLY A 127 -2.57 3.11 -12.67
C GLY A 127 -3.74 2.64 -11.80
N LEU A 128 -4.58 3.57 -11.33
CA LEU A 128 -5.85 3.32 -10.64
C LEU A 128 -6.93 2.87 -11.65
N LEU A 129 -6.99 3.51 -12.81
CA LEU A 129 -7.86 3.13 -13.94
C LEU A 129 -7.48 1.75 -14.50
N TRP A 130 -6.18 1.45 -14.58
CA TRP A 130 -5.68 0.13 -14.98
C TRP A 130 -6.14 -0.97 -14.03
N ALA A 131 -6.16 -0.71 -12.71
CA ALA A 131 -6.66 -1.68 -11.73
C ALA A 131 -8.18 -1.91 -11.80
N LEU A 132 -8.95 -1.00 -12.43
CA LEU A 132 -10.36 -1.19 -12.76
C LEU A 132 -10.55 -2.07 -14.01
N VAL A 133 -9.57 -2.08 -14.92
CA VAL A 133 -9.60 -2.83 -16.19
C VAL A 133 -8.91 -4.19 -16.08
N ASP A 134 -7.91 -4.34 -15.19
CA ASP A 134 -7.11 -5.56 -15.07
C ASP A 134 -7.90 -6.72 -14.44
N ARG A 135 -7.83 -7.88 -15.10
CA ARG A 135 -8.59 -9.10 -14.81
C ARG A 135 -8.16 -9.76 -13.50
N ASP A 136 -6.93 -9.50 -13.06
CA ASP A 136 -6.37 -9.92 -11.76
C ASP A 136 -6.63 -8.91 -10.62
N ARG A 137 -7.23 -7.73 -10.93
CA ARG A 137 -7.51 -6.63 -9.99
C ARG A 137 -6.31 -6.20 -9.14
N GLN A 138 -5.10 -6.35 -9.67
CA GLN A 138 -3.85 -5.89 -9.06
C GLN A 138 -3.44 -4.56 -9.69
N PHE A 139 -2.89 -3.66 -8.88
CA PHE A 139 -2.35 -2.43 -9.42
C PHE A 139 -1.04 -2.72 -10.17
N LEU A 140 -0.81 -2.03 -11.30
CA LEU A 140 0.40 -2.23 -12.11
C LEU A 140 1.69 -2.04 -11.28
N HIS A 141 1.69 -1.04 -10.39
CA HIS A 141 2.79 -0.76 -9.47
C HIS A 141 2.99 -1.87 -8.43
N ASP A 142 1.94 -2.57 -8.02
CA ASP A 142 2.04 -3.69 -7.08
C ASP A 142 2.69 -4.90 -7.76
N ARG A 143 2.25 -5.21 -8.99
CA ARG A 143 2.79 -6.32 -9.79
C ARG A 143 4.26 -6.11 -10.15
N LEU A 144 4.62 -4.90 -10.59
CA LEU A 144 6.01 -4.54 -10.89
C LEU A 144 6.91 -4.52 -9.65
N ALA A 145 6.36 -4.14 -8.49
CA ALA A 145 7.09 -4.20 -7.23
C ALA A 145 7.17 -5.62 -6.62
N GLY A 146 6.54 -6.63 -7.25
CA GLY A 146 6.46 -7.99 -6.71
C GLY A 146 5.67 -8.06 -5.40
N THR A 147 4.71 -7.16 -5.20
CA THR A 147 3.87 -7.08 -4.00
C THR A 147 2.40 -7.38 -4.33
N ARG A 148 1.67 -7.88 -3.34
CA ARG A 148 0.23 -8.16 -3.44
C ARG A 148 -0.48 -7.76 -2.16
N ILE A 149 -1.73 -7.31 -2.31
CA ILE A 149 -2.61 -7.00 -1.18
C ILE A 149 -3.44 -8.24 -0.85
N ILE A 150 -3.32 -8.74 0.37
CA ILE A 150 -4.08 -9.86 0.91
C ILE A 150 -5.10 -9.35 1.92
N LEU A 151 -6.24 -10.03 2.01
CA LEU A 151 -7.18 -9.85 3.12
C LEU A 151 -6.69 -10.68 4.30
N LEU A 152 -6.54 -10.05 5.46
CA LEU A 152 -6.29 -10.80 6.69
C LEU A 152 -7.59 -11.49 7.13
N PRO A 153 -7.59 -12.81 7.38
CA PRO A 153 -8.73 -13.46 8.00
C PRO A 153 -8.99 -12.78 9.36
N GLY A 154 -10.24 -12.39 9.61
CA GLY A 154 -10.61 -11.89 10.94
C GLY A 154 -10.32 -12.97 11.97
N LEU A 155 -9.87 -12.56 13.17
CA LEU A 155 -9.70 -13.46 14.32
C LEU A 155 -10.87 -14.46 14.38
N PRO A 156 -10.60 -15.76 14.53
CA PRO A 156 -11.67 -16.73 14.78
C PRO A 156 -12.44 -16.24 16.00
N LYS A 157 -13.76 -16.10 15.85
CA LYS A 157 -14.67 -15.88 16.98
C LYS A 157 -14.44 -17.06 17.93
N ALA A 158 -13.89 -16.78 19.11
CA ALA A 158 -13.86 -17.70 20.23
C ALA A 158 -15.28 -17.88 20.78
#